data_AF-A0A255DR50-F1
#
_entry.id   AF-A0A255DR50-F1
#
_cell.length_a   1.000
_cell.length_b   1.000
_cell.length_c   1.000
_cell.angle_alpha   90.00
_cell.angle_beta   90.00
_cell.angle_gamma   90.00
#
_symmetry.space_group_name_H-M   'P 1'
#
loop_
_entity.id
_entity.type
_entity.pdbx_description
1 polymer ?
#
loop_
_entity_poly.entity_id
_entity_poly.type
_entity_poly.pdbx_seq_one_letter_code
_entity_poly.pdbx_strand_id
1 'polypeptide(L)'
;MARARALPETSRAAFASVTRKGLRDSQLRVLRTLGNLRNGGTDVDIARAYHDSGLADLFPQTPSGLRTRRRELADAGLVVDSGKRKRLHTGRNAIVWSKVRNGV
;
A
#
# COMPACT_ATOMS: atom_id res chain seq x y z
N MET A 1 36.50 15.12 -14.19
CA MET A 1 35.59 14.81 -15.32
C MET A 1 34.50 13.88 -14.81
N ALA A 2 33.30 14.41 -14.64
CA ALA A 2 32.15 13.74 -14.02
C ALA A 2 31.50 12.70 -14.95
N ARG A 3 30.96 11.62 -14.38
CA ARG A 3 29.86 10.86 -14.98
C ARG A 3 28.76 10.71 -13.94
N ALA A 4 27.75 11.58 -14.07
CA ALA A 4 26.53 11.51 -13.29
C ALA A 4 25.82 10.18 -13.60
N ARG A 5 25.69 9.31 -12.59
CA ARG A 5 24.82 8.13 -12.67
C ARG A 5 23.38 8.62 -12.45
N ALA A 6 22.74 9.07 -13.53
CA ALA A 6 21.32 9.37 -13.52
C ALA A 6 20.56 8.07 -13.18
N LEU A 7 19.87 8.05 -12.04
CA LEU A 7 18.99 6.95 -11.66
C LEU A 7 17.86 6.87 -12.70
N PRO A 8 17.52 5.69 -13.26
CA PRO A 8 16.57 5.62 -14.34
C PRO A 8 15.17 5.96 -13.82
N GLU A 9 14.58 7.07 -14.27
CA GLU A 9 13.12 7.30 -14.19
C GLU A 9 12.34 6.11 -14.79
N THR A 10 12.98 5.38 -15.70
CA THR A 10 12.55 4.15 -16.34
C THR A 10 12.22 3.02 -15.37
N SER A 11 12.88 2.89 -14.21
CA SER A 11 12.56 1.80 -13.25
C SER A 11 11.23 2.04 -12.52
N ARG A 12 10.89 3.30 -12.24
CA ARG A 12 9.67 3.66 -11.49
C ARG A 12 8.44 3.67 -12.40
N ALA A 13 8.59 4.16 -13.63
CA ALA A 13 7.53 4.18 -14.64
C ALA A 13 7.22 2.78 -15.20
N ALA A 14 8.24 1.95 -15.46
CA ALA A 14 8.04 0.57 -15.92
C ALA A 14 7.36 -0.30 -14.85
N PHE A 15 7.73 -0.17 -13.57
CA PHE A 15 7.06 -0.89 -12.49
C PHE A 15 5.62 -0.41 -12.28
N ALA A 16 5.35 0.90 -12.37
CA ALA A 16 4.00 1.43 -12.32
C ALA A 16 3.12 0.93 -13.48
N SER A 17 3.74 0.62 -14.63
CA SER A 17 3.08 0.02 -15.81
C SER A 17 2.83 -1.49 -15.62
N VAL A 18 3.84 -2.26 -15.20
CA VAL A 18 3.75 -3.71 -14.96
C VAL A 18 2.78 -4.04 -13.81
N THR A 19 2.82 -3.26 -12.72
CA THR A 19 1.91 -3.43 -11.58
C THR A 19 0.47 -2.99 -11.92
N ARG A 20 0.28 -2.03 -12.84
CA ARG A 20 -1.06 -1.64 -13.33
C ARG A 20 -1.68 -2.67 -14.26
N LYS A 21 -0.88 -3.40 -15.04
CA LYS A 21 -1.40 -4.31 -16.09
C LYS A 21 -2.16 -5.53 -15.54
N GLY A 22 -2.00 -5.85 -14.24
CA GLY A 22 -2.68 -6.98 -13.58
C GLY A 22 -3.48 -6.64 -12.32
N LEU A 23 -3.42 -5.40 -11.81
CA LEU A 23 -4.18 -5.00 -10.62
C LEU A 23 -5.46 -4.26 -11.01
N ARG A 24 -6.54 -4.60 -10.31
CA ARG A 24 -7.80 -3.85 -10.37
C ARG A 24 -7.61 -2.47 -9.74
N ASP A 25 -8.41 -1.50 -10.18
CA ASP A 25 -8.34 -0.12 -9.66
C ASP A 25 -8.51 -0.08 -8.14
N SER A 26 -9.43 -0.85 -7.57
CA SER A 26 -9.64 -0.94 -6.13
C SER A 26 -8.40 -1.40 -5.37
N GLN A 27 -7.63 -2.34 -5.92
CA GLN A 27 -6.35 -2.79 -5.35
C GLN A 27 -5.28 -1.72 -5.49
N LEU A 28 -5.19 -1.06 -6.64
CA LEU A 28 -4.24 0.04 -6.87
C LEU A 28 -4.45 1.19 -5.89
N ARG A 29 -5.70 1.53 -5.56
CA ARG A 29 -6.02 2.56 -4.57
C ARG A 29 -5.53 2.17 -3.18
N VAL A 30 -5.81 0.93 -2.73
CA VAL A 30 -5.31 0.43 -1.44
C VAL A 30 -3.78 0.41 -1.40
N LEU A 31 -3.12 0.00 -2.49
CA LEU A 31 -1.66 0.00 -2.59
C LEU A 31 -1.07 1.42 -2.54
N ARG A 32 -1.77 2.41 -3.11
CA ARG A 32 -1.40 3.83 -3.01
C ARG A 32 -1.57 4.35 -1.60
N THR A 33 -2.69 4.05 -0.94
CA THR A 33 -2.92 4.42 0.47
C THR A 33 -1.81 3.88 1.38
N LEU A 34 -1.44 2.61 1.22
CA LEU A 34 -0.30 2.02 1.94
C LEU A 34 1.04 2.69 1.60
N GLY A 35 1.22 3.15 0.37
CA GLY A 35 2.40 3.92 -0.03
C GLY A 35 2.53 5.28 0.68
N ASN A 36 1.42 5.88 1.09
CA ASN A 36 1.41 7.14 1.85
C ASN A 36 1.72 6.92 3.34
N LEU A 37 1.49 5.70 3.85
CA LEU A 37 1.82 5.29 5.21
C LEU A 37 3.29 4.86 5.29
N ARG A 38 4.21 5.82 5.45
CA ARG A 38 5.68 5.59 5.40
C ARG A 38 6.19 4.47 6.32
N ASN A 39 5.53 4.24 7.46
CA ASN A 39 5.88 3.22 8.44
C ASN A 39 4.96 2.00 8.42
N GLY A 40 4.15 1.87 7.36
CA GLY A 40 3.03 0.93 7.31
C GLY A 40 1.85 1.39 8.17
N GLY A 41 0.79 0.58 8.19
CA GLY A 41 -0.39 0.82 9.00
C GLY A 41 -1.19 -0.44 9.27
N THR A 42 -1.98 -0.42 10.34
CA THR A 42 -2.98 -1.46 10.59
C THR A 42 -4.14 -1.35 9.61
N ASP A 43 -5.01 -2.35 9.55
CA ASP A 43 -6.23 -2.26 8.73
C ASP A 43 -7.11 -1.04 9.11
N VAL A 44 -7.05 -0.59 10.36
CA VAL A 44 -7.75 0.62 10.83
C VAL A 44 -7.06 1.88 10.28
N ASP A 45 -5.73 1.93 10.34
CA ASP A 45 -4.96 3.06 9.78
C ASP A 45 -5.14 3.16 8.26
N ILE A 46 -5.17 2.03 7.56
CA ILE A 46 -5.42 1.97 6.11
C ILE A 46 -6.82 2.49 5.80
N ALA A 47 -7.85 2.04 6.53
CA ALA A 47 -9.21 2.52 6.33
C ALA A 47 -9.33 4.02 6.55
N ARG A 48 -8.76 4.52 7.66
CA ARG A 48 -8.72 5.95 7.94
C ARG A 48 -8.02 6.73 6.83
N ALA A 49 -6.81 6.34 6.45
CA ALA A 49 -6.05 7.02 5.40
C ALA A 49 -6.75 6.94 4.03
N TYR A 50 -7.50 5.88 3.75
CA TYR A 50 -8.29 5.75 2.54
C TYR A 50 -9.44 6.76 2.51
N HIS A 51 -10.20 6.87 3.61
CA HIS A 51 -11.27 7.86 3.76
C HIS A 51 -10.74 9.29 3.75
N ASP A 52 -9.71 9.60 4.53
CA ASP A 52 -9.12 10.94 4.65
C ASP A 52 -8.51 11.44 3.33
N SER A 53 -8.22 10.54 2.38
CA SER A 53 -7.69 10.91 1.06
C SER A 53 -8.74 11.35 0.03
N GLY A 54 -10.03 11.30 0.36
CA GLY A 54 -11.14 11.56 -0.58
C GLY A 54 -11.35 10.43 -1.61
N LEU A 55 -10.53 9.36 -1.56
CA LEU A 55 -10.71 8.19 -2.42
C LEU A 55 -12.01 7.45 -2.13
N ALA A 56 -12.54 7.55 -0.91
CA ALA A 56 -13.80 6.92 -0.54
C ALA A 56 -15.01 7.51 -1.28
N ASP A 57 -14.97 8.79 -1.65
CA ASP A 57 -16.07 9.45 -2.37
C ASP A 57 -16.11 9.02 -3.84
N LEU A 58 -14.93 8.79 -4.42
CA LEU A 58 -14.79 8.36 -5.83
C LEU A 58 -14.86 6.85 -5.99
N PHE A 59 -14.37 6.11 -4.99
CA PHE A 59 -14.25 4.65 -5.00
C PHE A 59 -14.64 4.10 -3.63
N PRO A 60 -15.95 3.96 -3.36
CA PRO A 60 -16.43 3.47 -2.07
C PRO A 60 -15.91 2.07 -1.76
N GLN A 61 -15.31 1.90 -0.59
CA GLN A 61 -14.90 0.59 -0.07
C GLN A 61 -15.26 0.49 1.40
N THR A 62 -15.83 -0.63 1.79
CA THR A 62 -16.08 -0.95 3.20
C THR A 62 -14.77 -1.36 3.89
N PRO A 63 -14.72 -1.33 5.24
CA PRO A 63 -13.57 -1.85 5.97
C PRO A 63 -13.23 -3.31 5.64
N SER A 64 -14.25 -4.16 5.42
CA SER A 64 -14.03 -5.54 4.98
C SER A 64 -13.48 -5.61 3.57
N GLY A 65 -13.97 -4.77 2.64
CA GLY A 65 -13.42 -4.63 1.29
C GLY A 65 -11.93 -4.28 1.31
N LEU A 66 -11.54 -3.25 2.07
CA LEU A 66 -10.15 -2.84 2.21
C LEU A 66 -9.24 -3.99 2.71
N ARG A 67 -9.70 -4.75 3.70
CA ARG A 67 -8.99 -5.95 4.21
C ARG A 67 -8.82 -7.02 3.15
N THR A 68 -9.86 -7.26 2.34
CA THR A 68 -9.79 -8.22 1.23
C THR A 68 -8.75 -7.78 0.20
N ARG A 69 -8.77 -6.51 -0.23
CA ARG A 69 -7.82 -6.01 -1.25
C ARG A 69 -6.39 -5.98 -0.71
N ARG A 70 -6.22 -5.64 0.57
CA ARG A 70 -4.93 -5.75 1.26
C ARG A 70 -4.45 -7.20 1.33
N ARG A 71 -5.34 -8.18 1.48
CA ARG A 71 -4.98 -9.61 1.46
C ARG A 71 -4.51 -10.03 0.07
N GLU A 72 -5.28 -9.70 -0.96
CA GLU A 72 -4.93 -9.98 -2.35
C GLU A 72 -3.59 -9.33 -2.73
N LEU A 73 -3.32 -8.11 -2.28
CA LEU A 73 -2.04 -7.44 -2.49
C LEU A 73 -0.89 -8.13 -1.73
N ALA A 74 -1.16 -8.75 -0.59
CA ALA A 74 -0.18 -9.53 0.15
C ALA A 74 0.11 -10.88 -0.54
N ASP A 75 -0.93 -11.55 -1.03
CA ASP A 75 -0.80 -12.78 -1.82
C ASP A 75 -0.05 -12.50 -3.14
N ALA A 76 -0.20 -11.29 -3.71
CA ALA A 76 0.55 -10.82 -4.87
C ALA A 76 1.98 -10.33 -4.55
N GLY A 77 2.43 -10.38 -3.29
CA GLY A 77 3.77 -9.96 -2.89
C GLY A 77 4.03 -8.45 -2.96
N LEU A 78 2.98 -7.62 -3.00
CA LEU A 78 3.09 -6.15 -3.06
C LEU A 78 2.94 -5.48 -1.69
N VAL A 79 2.35 -6.19 -0.74
CA VAL A 79 2.16 -5.80 0.65
C VAL A 79 2.67 -6.92 1.55
N VAL A 80 3.27 -6.57 2.68
CA VAL A 80 3.85 -7.55 3.60
C VAL A 80 3.50 -7.21 5.05
N ASP A 81 3.38 -8.24 5.89
CA ASP A 81 3.41 -8.04 7.34
C ASP A 81 4.79 -7.49 7.71
N SER A 82 4.84 -6.29 8.29
CA SER A 82 6.10 -5.65 8.66
C SER A 82 6.83 -6.31 9.84
N GLY A 83 6.23 -7.33 10.45
CA GLY A 83 6.67 -7.92 11.72
C GLY A 83 6.31 -7.07 12.95
N LYS A 84 5.83 -5.83 12.74
CA LYS A 84 5.41 -4.93 13.81
C LYS A 84 3.96 -5.18 14.19
N ARG A 85 3.65 -4.89 15.45
CA ARG A 85 2.29 -4.88 15.98
C ARG A 85 2.00 -3.51 16.56
N LYS A 86 0.78 -3.01 16.36
CA LYS A 86 0.30 -1.76 16.94
C LYS A 86 -0.90 -2.05 17.82
N ARG A 87 -0.91 -1.49 19.04
CA ARG A 87 -2.04 -1.61 19.96
C ARG A 87 -3.15 -0.67 19.49
N LEU A 88 -4.33 -1.23 19.24
CA LEU A 88 -5.54 -0.49 18.87
C LEU A 88 -6.19 0.13 20.11
N HIS A 89 -7.13 1.06 19.89
CA HIS A 89 -7.92 1.67 20.97
C HIS A 89 -8.72 0.63 21.79
N THR A 90 -9.05 -0.51 21.20
CA THR A 90 -9.70 -1.65 21.86
C THR A 90 -8.75 -2.43 22.79
N GLY A 91 -7.48 -2.07 22.84
CA GLY A 91 -6.45 -2.78 23.59
C GLY A 91 -5.83 -3.97 22.86
N ARG A 92 -6.39 -4.40 21.72
CA ARG A 92 -5.88 -5.53 20.91
C ARG A 92 -4.67 -5.13 20.07
N ASN A 93 -3.74 -6.05 19.88
CA ASN A 93 -2.64 -5.90 18.93
C ASN A 93 -3.10 -6.21 17.51
N ALA A 94 -2.73 -5.36 16.56
CA ALA A 94 -3.00 -5.54 15.14
C ALA A 94 -1.69 -5.56 14.33
N ILE A 95 -1.73 -6.30 13.22
CA ILE A 95 -0.63 -6.38 12.26
C ILE A 95 -0.44 -5.02 11.60
N VAL A 96 0.80 -4.56 11.53
CA VAL A 96 1.18 -3.40 10.73
C VAL A 96 1.59 -3.91 9.35
N TRP A 97 0.84 -3.51 8.34
CA TRP A 97 1.09 -3.84 6.94
C TRP A 97 1.90 -2.75 6.26
N SER A 98 2.86 -3.16 5.45
CA SER A 98 3.72 -2.24 4.70
C SER A 98 3.73 -2.61 3.23
N LYS A 99 3.80 -1.59 2.37
CA LYS A 99 4.13 -1.82 0.96
C LYS A 99 5.53 -2.39 0.87
N VAL A 100 5.73 -3.40 0.03
CA VAL A 100 7.07 -3.96 -0.22
C VAL A 100 7.96 -2.85 -0.78
N ARG A 101 9.10 -2.62 -0.13
CA ARG A 101 10.16 -1.75 -0.64
C ARG A 101 10.93 -2.57 -1.66
N ASN A 102 10.79 -2.26 -2.94
CA ASN A 102 11.73 -2.77 -3.93
C ASN A 102 13.09 -2.11 -3.62
N GLY A 103 14.06 -2.87 -3.07
CA GLY A 103 15.46 -2.65 -3.40
C GLY A 103 15.63 -3.11 -4.86
N VAL A 104 16.32 -2.41 -5.75
CA VAL A 104 17.52 -1.55 -5.64
C VAL A 104 17.40 -0.40 -6.65
#